data_AF-A0A0G1Y7G1-F1
#
_entry.id   AF-A0A0G1Y7G1-F1
#
_cell.length_a   1.000
_cell.length_b   1.000
_cell.length_c   1.000
_cell.angle_alpha   90.00
_cell.angle_beta   90.00
_cell.angle_gamma   90.00
#
_symmetry.space_group_name_H-M   'P 1'
#
loop_
_entity.id
_entity.type
_entity.pdbx_description
1 polymer ?
#
loop_
_entity_poly.entity_id
_entity_poly.type
_entity_poly.pdbx_seq_one_letter_code
_entity_poly.pdbx_strand_id
1 'polypeptide(L)'
;MVVLAFLPMPYDKFLEVRPDNLATLLALVGVIGEINGLKGISGRNGRRETWWFLSGIFYAASLFVLAKTLPIVAVGALIAFLASRKKFPFFTLGLLGPWVLFFLSAAVTGHFSQVWYSLTRLPFEVYRSAVNYPMEPNLFFHPNASFYGGNGYGITQGLLVNHALWIVAVFMGAYRLLMPYMTGDKKRVLQELLVSGVFFVSIFFYVKFFPLKHSQYLIPIAVFVAYYAADGLSVFFDWFLKKGGYPSLVIVVIGFVYVLTAATGEINAGKLKSTNAAQLSLIDLMKETIPRTARVVDLEGRMVFWREGYPMCCLPFDISMPYITRPPPSLSGYLTQHPADYIYEGDTERLAQLSAENREYVLANFAQVPGFGGKLWKRK
;
A
#
# COMPACT_ATOMS: atom_id res chain seq x y z
N MET A 1 3.78 11.51 -15.41
CA MET A 1 3.63 10.09 -15.80
C MET A 1 4.97 9.41 -16.07
N VAL A 2 5.86 9.98 -16.88
CA VAL A 2 7.18 9.37 -17.19
C VAL A 2 8.03 9.12 -15.92
N VAL A 3 8.10 10.08 -14.99
CA VAL A 3 8.88 9.93 -13.74
C VAL A 3 8.41 8.77 -12.86
N LEU A 4 7.11 8.44 -12.87
CA LEU A 4 6.58 7.30 -12.09
C LEU A 4 7.08 5.95 -12.63
N ALA A 5 7.26 5.84 -13.95
CA ALA A 5 7.77 4.64 -14.59
C ALA A 5 9.27 4.40 -14.32
N PHE A 6 9.99 5.42 -13.87
CA PHE A 6 11.43 5.37 -13.59
C PHE A 6 11.77 5.57 -12.10
N LEU A 7 10.76 5.59 -11.22
CA LEU A 7 10.98 5.76 -9.79
C LEU A 7 11.63 4.50 -9.21
N PRO A 8 12.88 4.54 -8.70
CA PRO A 8 13.59 3.35 -8.24
C PRO A 8 12.83 2.54 -7.18
N MET A 9 12.08 3.23 -6.32
CA MET A 9 11.11 2.63 -5.42
C MET A 9 9.82 3.46 -5.35
N PRO A 10 8.65 2.80 -5.21
CA PRO A 10 8.40 1.36 -5.19
C PRO A 10 7.87 0.85 -6.56
N TYR A 11 8.56 1.13 -7.67
CA TYR A 11 8.09 0.78 -9.03
C TYR A 11 7.73 -0.70 -9.20
N ASP A 12 8.51 -1.60 -8.61
CA ASP A 12 8.24 -3.04 -8.59
C ASP A 12 6.86 -3.35 -7.98
N LYS A 13 6.45 -2.62 -6.95
CA LYS A 13 5.15 -2.82 -6.29
C LYS A 13 3.97 -2.29 -7.09
N PHE A 14 4.19 -1.37 -8.03
CA PHE A 14 3.14 -0.93 -8.96
C PHE A 14 2.83 -1.97 -10.04
N LEU A 15 3.78 -2.87 -10.36
CA LEU A 15 3.57 -3.95 -11.34
C LEU A 15 2.83 -5.16 -10.75
N GLU A 16 2.84 -5.30 -9.42
CA GLU A 16 2.17 -6.39 -8.73
C GLU A 16 0.65 -6.15 -8.62
N VAL A 17 -0.15 -7.22 -8.75
CA VAL A 17 -1.60 -7.14 -8.51
C VAL A 17 -1.85 -6.99 -7.01
N ARG A 18 -2.13 -5.75 -6.57
CA ARG A 18 -2.27 -5.40 -5.15
C ARG A 18 -3.48 -4.50 -4.91
N PRO A 19 -4.16 -4.65 -3.75
CA PRO A 19 -5.24 -3.74 -3.36
C PRO A 19 -4.73 -2.30 -3.17
N ASP A 20 -3.46 -2.10 -2.80
CA ASP A 20 -2.84 -0.77 -2.65
C ASP A 20 -2.90 0.06 -3.95
N ASN A 21 -2.70 -0.57 -5.11
CA ASN A 21 -2.74 0.11 -6.41
C ASN A 21 -4.16 0.61 -6.73
N LEU A 22 -5.17 -0.24 -6.52
CA LEU A 22 -6.57 0.12 -6.71
C LEU A 22 -7.02 1.20 -5.71
N ALA A 23 -6.68 1.05 -4.43
CA ALA A 23 -7.04 2.03 -3.40
C ALA A 23 -6.42 3.41 -3.70
N THR A 24 -5.15 3.44 -4.11
CA THR A 24 -4.47 4.69 -4.49
C THR A 24 -5.11 5.32 -5.73
N LEU A 25 -5.43 4.53 -6.76
CA LEU A 25 -6.12 5.04 -7.95
C LEU A 25 -7.47 5.67 -7.59
N LEU A 26 -8.29 4.98 -6.79
CA LEU A 26 -9.58 5.51 -6.34
C LEU A 26 -9.40 6.80 -5.53
N ALA A 27 -8.42 6.85 -4.62
CA ALA A 27 -8.13 8.07 -3.87
C ALA A 27 -7.69 9.24 -4.77
N LEU A 28 -6.87 8.98 -5.80
CA LEU A 28 -6.46 10.00 -6.77
C LEU A 28 -7.63 10.51 -7.62
N VAL A 29 -8.55 9.62 -8.04
CA VAL A 29 -9.80 10.03 -8.71
C VAL A 29 -10.64 10.92 -7.76
N GLY A 30 -10.67 10.59 -6.47
CA GLY A 30 -11.24 11.42 -5.41
C GLY A 30 -10.63 12.83 -5.35
N VAL A 31 -9.30 12.92 -5.30
CA VAL A 31 -8.54 14.19 -5.31
C VAL A 31 -8.82 14.99 -6.59
N ILE A 32 -8.81 14.34 -7.76
CA ILE A 32 -9.11 15.01 -9.04
C ILE A 32 -10.54 15.56 -9.05
N GLY A 33 -11.51 14.77 -8.57
CA GLY A 33 -12.90 15.20 -8.40
C GLY A 33 -13.01 16.43 -7.49
N GLU A 34 -12.28 16.43 -6.38
CA GLU A 34 -12.24 17.54 -5.43
C GLU A 34 -11.62 18.80 -6.04
N ILE A 35 -10.51 18.67 -6.77
CA ILE A 35 -9.89 19.78 -7.52
C ILE A 35 -10.88 20.38 -8.54
N ASN A 36 -11.64 19.53 -9.26
CA ASN A 36 -12.67 20.01 -10.17
C ASN A 36 -13.83 20.72 -9.43
N GLY A 37 -14.20 20.22 -8.24
CA GLY A 37 -15.12 20.89 -7.33
C GLY A 37 -14.63 22.28 -6.90
N LEU A 38 -13.36 22.39 -6.50
CA LEU A 38 -12.69 23.64 -6.11
C LEU A 38 -12.60 24.64 -7.26
N LYS A 39 -12.24 24.19 -8.46
CA LYS A 39 -12.26 25.03 -9.68
C LYS A 39 -13.66 25.56 -9.97
N GLY A 40 -14.68 24.72 -9.77
CA GLY A 40 -16.09 25.10 -9.90
C GLY A 40 -16.56 26.15 -8.89
N ILE A 41 -15.96 26.24 -7.70
CA ILE A 41 -16.24 27.35 -6.77
C ILE A 41 -15.79 28.69 -7.37
N SER A 42 -14.75 28.69 -8.20
CA SER A 42 -14.16 29.87 -8.82
C SER A 42 -14.78 30.30 -10.17
N GLY A 43 -15.70 29.52 -10.77
CA GLY A 43 -16.25 29.80 -12.12
C GLY A 43 -17.72 29.40 -12.34
N ARG A 44 -18.46 30.10 -13.22
CA ARG A 44 -19.95 30.18 -13.29
C ARG A 44 -20.78 28.94 -13.72
N ASN A 45 -20.24 27.80 -14.14
CA ASN A 45 -21.07 26.70 -14.69
C ASN A 45 -21.48 25.60 -13.70
N GLY A 46 -22.72 25.13 -13.88
CA GLY A 46 -23.45 24.22 -13.00
C GLY A 46 -23.25 22.75 -13.34
N ARG A 47 -22.58 22.03 -12.45
CA ARG A 47 -22.81 20.65 -11.96
C ARG A 47 -21.83 20.40 -10.82
N ARG A 48 -21.84 21.33 -9.85
CA ARG A 48 -20.77 21.47 -8.85
C ARG A 48 -20.89 20.45 -7.73
N GLU A 49 -22.10 20.11 -7.32
CA GLU A 49 -22.40 19.15 -6.25
C GLU A 49 -22.03 17.73 -6.64
N THR A 50 -22.21 17.37 -7.92
CA THR A 50 -21.80 16.07 -8.46
C THR A 50 -20.32 15.79 -8.25
N TRP A 51 -19.44 16.78 -8.46
CA TRP A 51 -18.00 16.58 -8.24
C TRP A 51 -17.65 16.36 -6.76
N TRP A 52 -18.30 17.09 -5.85
CA TRP A 52 -18.13 16.87 -4.40
C TRP A 52 -18.63 15.48 -3.98
N PHE A 53 -19.81 15.09 -4.47
CA PHE A 53 -20.39 13.78 -4.20
C PHE A 53 -19.55 12.63 -4.76
N LEU A 54 -19.11 12.73 -6.02
CA LEU A 54 -18.24 11.73 -6.65
C LEU A 54 -16.89 11.64 -5.92
N SER A 55 -16.28 12.77 -5.56
CA SER A 55 -15.06 12.79 -4.76
C SER A 55 -15.23 12.01 -3.45
N GLY A 56 -16.33 12.26 -2.73
CA GLY A 56 -16.69 11.51 -1.53
C GLY A 56 -16.85 10.00 -1.78
N ILE A 57 -17.54 9.59 -2.85
CA ILE A 57 -17.69 8.17 -3.22
C ILE A 57 -16.34 7.52 -3.47
N PHE A 58 -15.46 8.17 -4.23
CA PHE A 58 -14.15 7.60 -4.56
C PHE A 58 -13.23 7.51 -3.34
N TYR A 59 -13.29 8.47 -2.41
CA TYR A 59 -12.62 8.37 -1.11
C TYR A 59 -13.22 7.28 -0.23
N ALA A 60 -14.53 7.06 -0.24
CA ALA A 60 -15.15 5.95 0.47
C ALA A 60 -14.67 4.61 -0.10
N ALA A 61 -14.70 4.48 -1.43
CA ALA A 61 -14.25 3.30 -2.14
C ALA A 61 -12.76 3.01 -1.89
N SER A 62 -11.91 4.03 -1.84
CA SER A 62 -10.49 3.84 -1.51
C SER A 62 -10.30 3.28 -0.09
N LEU A 63 -11.09 3.72 0.89
CA LEU A 63 -11.04 3.21 2.25
C LEU A 63 -11.60 1.79 2.38
N PHE A 64 -12.62 1.43 1.61
CA PHE A 64 -13.13 0.07 1.54
C PHE A 64 -12.10 -0.92 1.02
N VAL A 65 -11.36 -0.53 -0.03
CA VAL A 65 -10.28 -1.36 -0.54
C VAL A 65 -9.14 -1.40 0.47
N LEU A 66 -8.77 -0.25 1.04
CA LEU A 66 -7.64 -0.18 1.95
C LEU A 66 -7.68 1.04 2.89
N ALA A 67 -7.75 0.78 4.19
CA ALA A 67 -7.73 1.80 5.25
C ALA A 67 -6.47 2.68 5.25
N LYS A 68 -5.39 2.25 4.59
CA LYS A 68 -4.15 3.03 4.44
C LYS A 68 -4.33 4.35 3.69
N THR A 69 -5.44 4.51 2.95
CA THR A 69 -5.79 5.77 2.27
C THR A 69 -6.41 6.82 3.20
N LEU A 70 -6.65 6.49 4.48
CA LEU A 70 -7.17 7.40 5.50
C LEU A 70 -6.49 8.77 5.57
N PRO A 71 -5.15 8.89 5.48
CA PRO A 71 -4.50 10.20 5.51
C PRO A 71 -4.95 11.10 4.34
N ILE A 72 -5.12 10.51 3.15
CA ILE A 72 -5.59 11.22 1.95
C ILE A 72 -7.03 11.70 2.15
N VAL A 73 -7.91 10.80 2.61
CA VAL A 73 -9.33 11.11 2.82
C VAL A 73 -9.52 12.14 3.93
N ALA A 74 -8.72 12.08 5.00
CA ALA A 74 -8.78 13.05 6.09
C ALA A 74 -8.40 14.47 5.62
N VAL A 75 -7.36 14.61 4.80
CA VAL A 75 -7.01 15.90 4.20
C VAL A 75 -8.12 16.37 3.26
N GLY A 76 -8.61 15.50 2.36
CA GLY A 76 -9.72 15.84 1.46
C GLY A 76 -10.97 16.29 2.22
N ALA A 77 -11.37 15.60 3.28
CA ALA A 77 -12.51 16.00 4.11
C ALA A 77 -12.31 17.37 4.77
N LEU A 78 -11.10 17.65 5.28
CA LEU A 78 -10.77 18.95 5.85
C LEU A 78 -10.84 20.07 4.80
N ILE A 79 -10.27 19.86 3.62
CA ILE A 79 -10.30 20.85 2.53
C ILE A 79 -11.72 21.07 2.02
N ALA A 80 -12.50 20.00 1.82
CA ALA A 80 -13.91 20.10 1.45
C ALA A 80 -14.72 20.95 2.43
N PHE A 81 -14.48 20.77 3.74
CA PHE A 81 -15.12 21.57 4.79
C PHE A 81 -14.73 23.05 4.72
N LEU A 82 -13.43 23.34 4.57
CA LEU A 82 -12.90 24.71 4.47
C LEU A 82 -13.34 25.41 3.18
N ALA A 83 -13.47 24.67 2.07
CA ALA A 83 -13.80 25.20 0.77
C ALA A 83 -15.25 25.68 0.68
N SER A 84 -16.21 24.89 1.19
CA SER A 84 -17.62 25.29 1.16
C SER A 84 -18.49 24.50 2.12
N ARG A 85 -18.92 25.14 3.21
CA ARG A 85 -19.93 24.58 4.13
C ARG A 85 -21.25 24.20 3.47
N LYS A 86 -21.63 24.87 2.37
CA LYS A 86 -22.86 24.57 1.62
C LYS A 86 -22.73 23.32 0.74
N LYS A 87 -21.52 22.99 0.28
CA LYS A 87 -21.27 21.83 -0.59
C LYS A 87 -20.73 20.63 0.16
N PHE A 88 -20.19 20.84 1.36
CA PHE A 88 -19.73 19.80 2.26
C PHE A 88 -20.75 18.67 2.50
N PRO A 89 -22.07 18.92 2.66
CA PRO A 89 -23.04 17.83 2.82
C PRO A 89 -23.07 16.84 1.64
N PHE A 90 -22.85 17.30 0.41
CA PHE A 90 -22.79 16.41 -0.77
C PHE A 90 -21.54 15.55 -0.75
N PHE A 91 -20.40 16.12 -0.36
CA PHE A 91 -19.17 15.38 -0.13
C PHE A 91 -19.36 14.33 0.96
N THR A 92 -19.92 14.73 2.11
CA THR A 92 -20.21 13.82 3.24
C THR A 92 -21.19 12.73 2.86
N LEU A 93 -22.22 13.03 2.05
CA LEU A 93 -23.15 12.03 1.55
C LEU A 93 -22.44 11.00 0.65
N GLY A 94 -21.55 11.46 -0.23
CA GLY A 94 -20.74 10.58 -1.07
C GLY A 94 -19.77 9.73 -0.24
N LEU A 95 -19.15 10.33 0.79
CA LEU A 95 -18.20 9.66 1.66
C LEU A 95 -18.88 8.64 2.59
N LEU A 96 -19.91 9.04 3.31
CA LEU A 96 -20.55 8.21 4.35
C LEU A 96 -21.64 7.30 3.79
N GLY A 97 -22.30 7.64 2.68
CA GLY A 97 -23.38 6.84 2.11
C GLY A 97 -23.00 5.36 1.90
N PRO A 98 -21.88 5.07 1.22
CA PRO A 98 -21.36 3.72 1.08
C PRO A 98 -21.07 3.02 2.42
N TRP A 99 -20.52 3.74 3.41
CA TRP A 99 -20.27 3.20 4.77
C TRP A 99 -21.56 2.89 5.53
N VAL A 100 -22.58 3.73 5.42
CA VAL A 100 -23.90 3.47 6.02
C VAL A 100 -24.51 2.21 5.42
N LEU A 101 -24.49 2.05 4.10
CA LEU A 101 -24.97 0.83 3.45
C LEU A 101 -24.20 -0.41 3.90
N PHE A 102 -22.87 -0.31 4.00
CA PHE A 102 -22.02 -1.37 4.54
C PHE A 102 -22.41 -1.74 5.97
N PHE A 103 -22.55 -0.77 6.89
CA PHE A 103 -22.87 -1.05 8.28
C PHE A 103 -24.30 -1.57 8.48
N LEU A 104 -25.26 -1.11 7.67
CA LEU A 104 -26.60 -1.68 7.64
C LEU A 104 -26.55 -3.16 7.21
N SER A 105 -25.77 -3.47 6.16
CA SER A 105 -25.60 -4.86 5.72
C SER A 105 -24.90 -5.72 6.78
N ALA A 106 -23.89 -5.17 7.46
CA ALA A 106 -23.18 -5.84 8.55
C ALA A 106 -24.08 -6.08 9.77
N ALA A 107 -25.01 -5.17 10.07
CA ALA A 107 -25.97 -5.33 11.16
C ALA A 107 -26.89 -6.53 10.95
N VAL A 108 -27.28 -6.82 9.70
CA VAL A 108 -28.12 -7.99 9.35
C VAL A 108 -27.41 -9.32 9.63
N THR A 109 -26.06 -9.36 9.66
CA THR A 109 -25.30 -10.60 9.91
C THR A 109 -25.34 -11.07 11.37
N GLY A 110 -25.80 -10.25 12.32
CA GLY A 110 -25.73 -10.54 13.76
C GLY A 110 -24.32 -10.42 14.37
N HIS A 111 -23.28 -10.20 13.57
CA HIS A 111 -21.88 -10.11 14.01
C HIS A 111 -21.30 -8.68 13.97
N PHE A 112 -22.15 -7.66 14.11
CA PHE A 112 -21.75 -6.24 14.00
C PHE A 112 -20.58 -5.87 14.90
N SER A 113 -20.57 -6.36 16.15
CA SER A 113 -19.49 -6.08 17.09
C SER A 113 -18.14 -6.61 16.61
N GLN A 114 -18.12 -7.75 15.90
CA GLN A 114 -16.92 -8.36 15.34
C GLN A 114 -16.47 -7.58 14.11
N VAL A 115 -17.39 -7.19 13.22
CA VAL A 115 -17.08 -6.36 12.05
C VAL A 115 -16.45 -5.03 12.49
N TRP A 116 -17.05 -4.36 13.46
CA TRP A 116 -16.52 -3.10 14.00
C TRP A 116 -15.12 -3.28 14.59
N TYR A 117 -14.90 -4.34 15.37
CA TYR A 117 -13.60 -4.67 15.95
C TYR A 117 -12.54 -4.94 14.86
N SER A 118 -12.87 -5.73 13.85
CA SER A 118 -11.98 -6.08 12.74
C SER A 118 -11.54 -4.87 11.92
N LEU A 119 -12.39 -3.84 11.81
CA LEU A 119 -12.07 -2.63 11.07
C LEU A 119 -11.29 -1.60 11.91
N THR A 120 -11.62 -1.46 13.19
CA THR A 120 -11.14 -0.32 14.00
C THR A 120 -10.01 -0.66 14.96
N ARG A 121 -9.92 -1.91 15.44
CA ARG A 121 -8.95 -2.31 16.48
C ARG A 121 -8.00 -3.38 16.02
N LEU A 122 -8.50 -4.44 15.40
CA LEU A 122 -7.70 -5.61 15.02
C LEU A 122 -6.43 -5.24 14.23
N PRO A 123 -6.46 -4.31 13.23
CA PRO A 123 -5.24 -3.94 12.52
C PRO A 123 -4.18 -3.41 13.48
N PHE A 124 -4.53 -2.46 14.34
CA PHE A 124 -3.61 -1.86 15.30
C PHE A 124 -3.12 -2.84 16.37
N GLU A 125 -3.98 -3.74 16.82
CA GLU A 125 -3.67 -4.76 17.84
C GLU A 125 -2.71 -5.82 17.30
N VAL A 126 -3.00 -6.37 16.11
CA VAL A 126 -2.08 -7.28 15.39
C VAL A 126 -0.72 -6.64 15.23
N TYR A 127 -0.66 -5.34 14.91
CA TYR A 127 0.61 -4.66 14.73
C TYR A 127 1.42 -4.44 16.01
N ARG A 128 0.84 -4.57 17.21
CA ARG A 128 1.64 -4.58 18.44
C ARG A 128 2.55 -5.81 18.52
N SER A 129 2.24 -6.89 17.79
CA SER A 129 3.16 -8.04 17.65
C SER A 129 4.43 -7.69 16.86
N ALA A 130 4.40 -6.63 16.03
CA ALA A 130 5.58 -6.13 15.31
C ALA A 130 6.60 -5.41 16.22
N VAL A 131 6.31 -5.21 17.51
CA VAL A 131 7.33 -4.80 18.50
C VAL A 131 8.48 -5.83 18.55
N ASN A 132 8.19 -7.09 18.20
CA ASN A 132 9.21 -8.14 18.11
C ASN A 132 10.02 -8.10 16.80
N TYR A 133 9.59 -7.34 15.78
CA TYR A 133 10.26 -7.22 14.47
C TYR A 133 10.15 -5.79 13.89
N PRO A 134 10.75 -4.77 14.54
CA PRO A 134 10.64 -3.40 14.07
C PRO A 134 11.35 -3.21 12.72
N MET A 135 10.61 -2.77 11.70
CA MET A 135 11.21 -2.22 10.46
C MET A 135 11.33 -0.71 10.60
N GLU A 136 12.55 -0.18 10.48
CA GLU A 136 12.80 1.25 10.52
C GLU A 136 12.30 1.95 9.23
N PRO A 137 11.77 3.19 9.29
CA PRO A 137 11.22 3.87 8.10
C PRO A 137 12.30 4.22 7.08
N ASN A 138 13.51 4.47 7.58
CA ASN A 138 14.71 4.80 6.81
C ASN A 138 15.30 3.59 6.07
N LEU A 139 14.86 2.34 6.36
CA LEU A 139 15.41 1.13 5.74
C LEU A 139 15.37 1.19 4.21
N PHE A 140 14.30 1.79 3.66
CA PHE A 140 14.11 1.99 2.23
C PHE A 140 14.98 3.10 1.64
N PHE A 141 15.69 3.87 2.46
CA PHE A 141 16.58 4.94 2.05
C PHE A 141 18.06 4.58 2.32
N HIS A 142 18.33 3.36 2.76
CA HIS A 142 19.69 2.83 2.89
C HIS A 142 20.09 1.98 1.68
N PRO A 143 21.39 1.81 1.43
CA PRO A 143 21.89 0.84 0.46
C PRO A 143 21.24 -0.53 0.64
N ASN A 144 20.60 -1.02 -0.41
CA ASN A 144 19.89 -2.30 -0.37
C ASN A 144 19.85 -2.91 -1.77
N ALA A 145 20.52 -4.05 -1.95
CA ALA A 145 20.61 -4.71 -3.25
C ALA A 145 19.25 -5.14 -3.83
N SER A 146 18.29 -5.50 -2.97
CA SER A 146 16.94 -5.90 -3.41
C SER A 146 16.15 -4.72 -3.97
N PHE A 147 16.35 -3.51 -3.45
CA PHE A 147 15.66 -2.31 -3.93
C PHE A 147 16.40 -1.57 -5.02
N TYR A 148 17.73 -1.46 -4.89
CA TYR A 148 18.56 -0.54 -5.67
C TYR A 148 19.63 -1.22 -6.55
N GLY A 149 19.63 -2.55 -6.64
CA GLY A 149 20.62 -3.31 -7.41
C GLY A 149 22.01 -3.35 -6.74
N GLY A 150 23.00 -3.90 -7.46
CA GLY A 150 24.38 -4.01 -6.96
C GLY A 150 24.62 -5.19 -6.01
N ASN A 151 25.80 -5.20 -5.37
CA ASN A 151 26.23 -6.25 -4.44
C ASN A 151 26.32 -5.68 -3.01
N GLY A 152 25.53 -6.21 -2.07
CA GLY A 152 25.59 -5.86 -0.65
C GLY A 152 25.02 -4.46 -0.32
N TYR A 153 25.73 -3.72 0.54
CA TYR A 153 25.35 -2.40 1.06
C TYR A 153 26.07 -1.23 0.35
N GLY A 154 26.42 -1.38 -0.93
CA GLY A 154 27.09 -0.33 -1.70
C GLY A 154 26.15 0.81 -2.14
N ILE A 155 26.69 2.02 -2.30
CA ILE A 155 25.95 3.15 -2.89
C ILE A 155 25.82 2.91 -4.39
N THR A 156 24.59 2.76 -4.88
CA THR A 156 24.28 2.55 -6.30
C THR A 156 23.71 3.81 -6.96
N GLN A 157 23.70 3.85 -8.30
CA GLN A 157 23.07 4.97 -9.03
C GLN A 157 21.56 5.01 -8.76
N GLY A 158 20.92 3.84 -8.68
CA GLY A 158 19.52 3.72 -8.30
C GLY A 158 19.19 4.39 -6.96
N LEU A 159 20.03 4.19 -5.95
CA LEU A 159 19.88 4.82 -4.63
C LEU A 159 19.98 6.35 -4.72
N LEU A 160 20.99 6.86 -5.44
CA LEU A 160 21.23 8.29 -5.60
C LEU A 160 20.08 8.98 -6.36
N VAL A 161 19.61 8.38 -7.45
CA VAL A 161 18.47 8.89 -8.22
C VAL A 161 17.22 8.93 -7.34
N ASN A 162 16.97 7.90 -6.54
CA ASN A 162 15.84 7.90 -5.62
C ASN A 162 15.92 9.06 -4.63
N HIS A 163 17.05 9.23 -3.96
CA HIS A 163 17.25 10.34 -3.02
C HIS A 163 17.04 11.70 -3.68
N ALA A 164 17.62 11.91 -4.87
CA ALA A 164 17.44 13.14 -5.62
C ALA A 164 15.97 13.43 -5.92
N LEU A 165 15.21 12.43 -6.40
CA LEU A 165 13.78 12.58 -6.69
C LEU A 165 12.96 12.90 -5.44
N TRP A 166 13.22 12.21 -4.33
CA TRP A 166 12.54 12.46 -3.06
C TRP A 166 12.85 13.85 -2.50
N ILE A 167 14.13 14.25 -2.52
CA ILE A 167 14.56 15.59 -2.07
C ILE A 167 13.87 16.67 -2.92
N VAL A 168 13.94 16.56 -4.25
CA VAL A 168 13.28 17.52 -5.16
C VAL A 168 11.79 17.56 -4.90
N ALA A 169 11.13 16.41 -4.75
CA ALA A 169 9.69 16.35 -4.49
C ALA A 169 9.30 17.04 -3.17
N VAL A 170 10.06 16.84 -2.10
CA VAL A 170 9.83 17.48 -0.79
C VAL A 170 9.99 19.00 -0.91
N PHE A 171 11.08 19.47 -1.53
CA PHE A 171 11.30 20.91 -1.73
C PHE A 171 10.22 21.55 -2.61
N MET A 172 9.85 20.90 -3.72
CA MET A 172 8.81 21.39 -4.61
C MET A 172 7.42 21.35 -3.96
N GLY A 173 7.11 20.32 -3.19
CA GLY A 173 5.87 20.24 -2.42
C GLY A 173 5.75 21.36 -1.40
N ALA A 174 6.84 21.68 -0.70
CA ALA A 174 6.91 22.80 0.24
C ALA A 174 6.80 24.15 -0.48
N TYR A 175 7.52 24.32 -1.59
CA TYR A 175 7.45 25.51 -2.43
C TYR A 175 6.02 25.76 -2.94
N ARG A 176 5.36 24.73 -3.48
CA ARG A 176 3.97 24.80 -3.97
C ARG A 176 2.97 25.09 -2.85
N LEU A 177 3.20 24.56 -1.66
CA LEU A 177 2.39 24.86 -0.48
C LEU A 177 2.47 26.34 -0.09
N LEU A 178 3.65 26.95 -0.17
CA LEU A 178 3.90 28.33 0.26
C LEU A 178 3.60 29.38 -0.82
N MET A 179 3.80 29.04 -2.09
CA MET A 179 3.73 30.00 -3.22
C MET A 179 2.39 30.75 -3.32
N PRO A 180 1.20 30.12 -3.16
CA PRO A 180 -0.08 30.84 -3.21
C PRO A 180 -0.22 31.92 -2.13
N TYR A 181 0.40 31.73 -0.97
CA TYR A 181 0.39 32.72 0.10
C TYR A 181 1.35 33.88 -0.21
N MET A 182 2.51 33.58 -0.80
CA MET A 182 3.50 34.59 -1.19
C MET A 182 3.03 35.44 -2.37
N THR A 183 2.29 34.86 -3.32
CA THR A 183 1.80 35.54 -4.54
C THR A 183 0.41 36.14 -4.39
N GLY A 184 -0.29 35.85 -3.29
CA GLY A 184 -1.65 36.33 -3.05
C GLY A 184 -2.75 35.67 -3.89
N ASP A 185 -2.46 34.57 -4.61
CA ASP A 185 -3.46 33.84 -5.40
C ASP A 185 -4.37 32.98 -4.51
N LYS A 186 -5.34 33.64 -3.88
CA LYS A 186 -6.34 33.03 -2.99
C LYS A 186 -7.16 31.92 -3.65
N LYS A 187 -7.27 31.89 -4.98
CA LYS A 187 -8.07 30.88 -5.70
C LYS A 187 -7.35 29.54 -5.79
N ARG A 188 -6.02 29.54 -5.78
CA ARG A 188 -5.20 28.32 -5.84
C ARG A 188 -4.81 27.76 -4.47
N VAL A 189 -4.86 28.58 -3.41
CA VAL A 189 -4.48 28.18 -2.04
C VAL A 189 -5.07 26.81 -1.65
N LEU A 190 -6.38 26.60 -1.81
CA LEU A 190 -7.01 25.34 -1.39
C LEU A 190 -6.63 24.15 -2.26
N GLN A 191 -6.34 24.36 -3.55
CA GLN A 191 -5.92 23.28 -4.45
C GLN A 191 -4.50 22.81 -4.10
N GLU A 192 -3.59 23.76 -3.89
CA GLU A 192 -2.21 23.46 -3.48
C GLU A 192 -2.18 22.87 -2.06
N LEU A 193 -3.01 23.39 -1.14
CA LEU A 193 -3.14 22.84 0.20
C LEU A 193 -3.68 21.39 0.19
N LEU A 194 -4.60 21.06 -0.73
CA LEU A 194 -5.08 19.69 -0.91
C LEU A 194 -3.95 18.77 -1.37
N VAL A 195 -3.28 19.07 -2.48
CA VAL A 195 -2.26 18.19 -3.06
C VAL A 195 -1.03 18.10 -2.15
N SER A 196 -0.50 19.23 -1.67
CA SER A 196 0.67 19.27 -0.78
C SER A 196 0.32 18.72 0.59
N GLY A 197 -0.87 19.01 1.11
CA GLY A 197 -1.34 18.48 2.38
C GLY A 197 -1.44 16.96 2.35
N VAL A 198 -2.04 16.39 1.30
CA VAL A 198 -2.10 14.93 1.11
C VAL A 198 -0.69 14.35 1.09
N PHE A 199 0.25 14.95 0.36
CA PHE A 199 1.62 14.48 0.27
C PHE A 199 2.34 14.47 1.64
N PHE A 200 2.35 15.60 2.35
CA PHE A 200 3.05 15.72 3.63
C PHE A 200 2.40 14.90 4.75
N VAL A 201 1.07 14.88 4.80
CA VAL A 201 0.34 14.07 5.79
C VAL A 201 0.57 12.58 5.53
N SER A 202 0.62 12.15 4.26
CA SER A 202 0.94 10.75 3.92
C SER A 202 2.36 10.36 4.35
N ILE A 203 3.36 11.25 4.14
CA ILE A 203 4.73 11.04 4.65
C ILE A 203 4.72 10.91 6.17
N PHE A 204 4.05 11.84 6.85
CA PHE A 204 3.98 11.84 8.32
C PHE A 204 3.35 10.56 8.86
N PHE A 205 2.24 10.11 8.27
CA PHE A 205 1.60 8.84 8.64
C PHE A 205 2.51 7.64 8.38
N TYR A 206 3.22 7.62 7.26
CA TYR A 206 4.19 6.56 6.98
C TYR A 206 5.32 6.49 8.01
N VAL A 207 5.86 7.64 8.41
CA VAL A 207 6.98 7.70 9.37
C VAL A 207 6.53 7.40 10.80
N LYS A 208 5.36 7.89 11.22
CA LYS A 208 4.93 7.90 12.62
C LYS A 208 3.84 6.88 12.98
N PHE A 209 2.95 6.55 12.05
CA PHE A 209 1.74 5.78 12.35
C PHE A 209 1.72 4.39 11.73
N PHE A 210 2.29 4.21 10.53
CA PHE A 210 2.33 2.88 9.92
C PHE A 210 3.35 1.99 10.66
N PRO A 211 2.88 0.92 11.33
CA PRO A 211 3.68 0.18 12.28
C PRO A 211 4.59 -0.85 11.60
N LEU A 212 4.10 -1.54 10.57
CA LEU A 212 4.95 -2.21 9.59
C LEU A 212 5.37 -1.17 8.57
N LYS A 213 6.64 -1.17 8.20
CA LYS A 213 7.17 -0.24 7.20
C LYS A 213 7.64 -1.10 6.05
N HIS A 214 6.70 -1.38 5.14
CA HIS A 214 6.96 -2.08 3.89
C HIS A 214 6.96 -1.07 2.75
N SER A 215 7.76 -1.30 1.71
CA SER A 215 7.85 -0.42 0.54
C SER A 215 6.50 -0.23 -0.16
N GLN A 216 5.58 -1.20 -0.06
CA GLN A 216 4.21 -1.08 -0.57
C GLN A 216 3.43 0.10 0.04
N TYR A 217 3.73 0.50 1.27
CA TYR A 217 3.05 1.65 1.91
C TYR A 217 3.54 2.99 1.37
N LEU A 218 4.63 2.99 0.60
CA LEU A 218 5.09 4.17 -0.14
C LEU A 218 4.34 4.37 -1.45
N ILE A 219 3.52 3.40 -1.92
CA ILE A 219 2.79 3.50 -3.20
C ILE A 219 1.99 4.82 -3.30
N PRO A 220 1.13 5.20 -2.33
CA PRO A 220 0.40 6.46 -2.44
C PRO A 220 1.32 7.68 -2.46
N ILE A 221 2.38 7.67 -1.64
CA ILE A 221 3.34 8.77 -1.52
C ILE A 221 4.15 8.93 -2.80
N ALA A 222 4.56 7.82 -3.42
CA ALA A 222 5.39 7.80 -4.61
C ALA A 222 4.70 8.46 -5.81
N VAL A 223 3.37 8.41 -5.90
CA VAL A 223 2.64 9.14 -6.93
C VAL A 223 2.80 10.65 -6.76
N PHE A 224 2.74 11.16 -5.53
CA PHE A 224 3.00 12.57 -5.24
C PHE A 224 4.47 12.93 -5.38
N VAL A 225 5.40 12.03 -5.05
CA VAL A 225 6.84 12.21 -5.34
C VAL A 225 7.04 12.38 -6.84
N ALA A 226 6.47 11.50 -7.66
CA ALA A 226 6.55 11.59 -9.11
C ALA A 226 5.97 12.90 -9.65
N TYR A 227 4.85 13.34 -9.06
CA TYR A 227 4.18 14.60 -9.41
C TYR A 227 5.07 15.81 -9.11
N TYR A 228 5.55 15.95 -7.88
CA TYR A 228 6.38 17.10 -7.48
C TYR A 228 7.79 17.08 -8.09
N ALA A 229 8.36 15.89 -8.30
CA ALA A 229 9.62 15.76 -9.02
C ALA A 229 9.46 16.19 -10.48
N ALA A 230 8.38 15.78 -11.15
CA ALA A 230 8.09 16.23 -12.51
C ALA A 230 7.85 17.74 -12.58
N ASP A 231 7.17 18.31 -11.58
CA ASP A 231 6.98 19.76 -11.46
C ASP A 231 8.31 20.50 -11.31
N GLY A 232 9.21 20.03 -10.42
CA GLY A 232 10.55 20.59 -10.27
C GLY A 232 11.40 20.48 -11.53
N LEU A 233 11.36 19.32 -12.20
CA LEU A 233 12.04 19.12 -13.48
C LEU A 233 11.52 20.05 -14.57
N SER A 234 10.22 20.35 -14.60
CA SER A 234 9.65 21.30 -15.57
C SER A 234 10.22 22.72 -15.38
N VAL A 235 10.33 23.18 -14.13
CA VAL A 235 10.94 24.47 -13.79
C VAL A 235 12.43 24.50 -14.21
N PHE A 236 13.14 23.40 -13.99
CA PHE A 236 14.53 23.25 -14.39
C PHE A 236 14.70 23.28 -15.91
N PHE A 237 13.86 22.55 -16.65
CA PHE A 237 13.86 22.53 -18.12
C PHE A 237 13.52 23.89 -18.72
N ASP A 238 12.53 24.59 -18.16
CA ASP A 238 12.18 25.95 -18.57
C ASP A 238 13.33 26.94 -18.37
N TRP A 239 14.11 26.78 -17.30
CA TRP A 239 15.28 27.61 -17.04
C TRP A 239 16.37 27.42 -18.10
N PHE A 240 16.67 26.17 -18.47
CA PHE A 240 17.64 25.87 -19.54
C PHE A 240 17.16 26.36 -20.90
N LEU A 241 15.88 26.18 -21.21
CA LEU A 241 15.30 26.69 -22.45
C LEU A 241 15.42 28.22 -22.54
N LYS A 242 15.19 28.94 -21.44
CA LYS A 242 15.32 30.40 -21.39
C LYS A 242 16.76 30.89 -21.50
N LYS A 243 17.73 30.18 -20.94
CA LYS A 243 19.14 30.62 -20.87
C LYS A 243 19.99 30.15 -22.05
N GLY A 244 19.74 28.96 -22.56
CA GLY A 244 20.55 28.31 -23.60
C GLY A 244 19.77 27.86 -24.84
N GLY A 245 18.47 28.14 -24.89
CA GLY A 245 17.61 27.76 -26.02
C GLY A 245 17.36 26.24 -26.11
N TYR A 246 16.79 25.83 -27.24
CA TYR A 246 16.47 24.43 -27.50
C TYR A 246 17.67 23.47 -27.47
N PRO A 247 18.87 23.81 -27.97
CA PRO A 247 20.01 22.90 -27.92
C PRO A 247 20.40 22.51 -26.48
N SER A 248 20.43 23.46 -25.55
CA SER A 248 20.73 23.18 -24.14
C SER A 248 19.66 22.30 -23.49
N LEU A 249 18.38 22.55 -23.80
CA LEU A 249 17.29 21.70 -23.34
C LEU A 249 17.44 20.26 -23.82
N VAL A 250 17.75 20.06 -25.11
CA VAL A 250 17.95 18.73 -25.70
C VAL A 250 19.09 17.98 -25.00
N ILE A 251 20.23 18.64 -24.79
CA ILE A 251 21.38 18.03 -24.08
C ILE A 251 20.98 17.59 -22.66
N VAL A 252 20.29 18.45 -21.92
CA VAL A 252 19.85 18.16 -20.55
C VAL A 252 18.83 17.01 -20.52
N VAL A 253 17.87 16.99 -21.45
CA VAL A 253 16.87 15.92 -21.55
C VAL A 253 17.55 14.59 -21.90
N ILE A 254 18.49 14.57 -22.85
CA ILE A 254 19.25 13.36 -23.18
C ILE A 254 20.04 12.86 -21.97
N GLY A 255 20.73 13.76 -21.25
CA GLY A 255 21.45 13.40 -20.03
C GLY A 255 20.53 12.83 -18.95
N PHE A 256 19.36 13.42 -18.76
CA PHE A 256 18.37 12.94 -17.80
C PHE A 256 17.82 11.55 -18.18
N VAL A 257 17.48 11.35 -19.46
CA VAL A 257 17.03 10.05 -19.97
C VAL A 257 18.12 9.00 -19.83
N TYR A 258 19.38 9.35 -20.10
CA TYR A 258 20.53 8.47 -19.90
C TYR A 258 20.67 8.04 -18.43
N VAL A 259 20.66 8.99 -17.49
CA VAL A 259 20.76 8.71 -16.05
C VAL A 259 19.61 7.82 -15.56
N LEU A 260 18.37 8.12 -15.97
CA LEU A 260 17.21 7.30 -15.60
C LEU A 260 17.31 5.88 -16.18
N THR A 261 17.74 5.75 -17.44
CA THR A 261 17.88 4.45 -18.10
C THR A 261 18.99 3.62 -17.44
N ALA A 262 20.13 4.24 -17.13
CA ALA A 262 21.24 3.58 -16.44
C ALA A 262 20.84 3.09 -15.04
N ALA A 263 20.20 3.96 -14.24
CA ALA A 263 19.70 3.59 -12.92
C ALA A 263 18.65 2.47 -13.00
N THR A 264 17.73 2.54 -13.96
CA THR A 264 16.70 1.52 -14.19
C THR A 264 17.31 0.19 -14.61
N GLY A 265 18.34 0.23 -15.46
CA GLY A 265 19.11 -0.94 -15.87
C GLY A 265 19.80 -1.61 -14.68
N GLU A 266 20.47 -0.84 -13.83
CA GLU A 266 21.16 -1.33 -12.62
C GLU A 266 20.19 -2.01 -11.65
N ILE A 267 19.05 -1.35 -11.36
CA ILE A 267 18.03 -1.86 -10.43
C ILE A 267 17.41 -3.16 -10.96
N ASN A 268 17.08 -3.19 -12.26
CA ASN A 268 16.36 -4.32 -12.84
C ASN A 268 17.29 -5.47 -13.24
N ALA A 269 18.59 -5.26 -13.45
CA ALA A 269 19.52 -6.31 -13.84
C ALA A 269 19.56 -7.48 -12.82
N GLY A 270 19.46 -7.19 -11.53
CA GLY A 270 19.34 -8.22 -10.49
C GLY A 270 17.94 -8.85 -10.43
N LYS A 271 16.91 -8.02 -10.55
CA LYS A 271 15.50 -8.47 -10.47
C LYS A 271 15.10 -9.38 -11.63
N LEU A 272 15.58 -9.08 -12.85
CA LEU A 272 15.32 -9.89 -14.05
C LEU A 272 15.98 -11.27 -14.01
N LYS A 273 17.01 -11.46 -13.18
CA LYS A 273 17.61 -12.79 -12.93
C LYS A 273 16.80 -13.61 -11.93
N SER A 274 15.95 -12.96 -11.13
CA SER A 274 15.09 -13.65 -10.16
C SER A 274 13.89 -14.23 -10.91
N THR A 275 13.68 -15.54 -10.77
CA THR A 275 12.53 -16.22 -11.40
C THR A 275 11.62 -16.78 -10.32
N ASN A 276 10.32 -16.76 -10.58
CA ASN A 276 9.33 -17.41 -9.71
C ASN A 276 9.17 -18.90 -10.04
N ALA A 277 10.09 -19.50 -10.82
CA ALA A 277 9.95 -20.85 -11.35
C ALA A 277 9.80 -21.91 -10.24
N ALA A 278 10.58 -21.81 -9.17
CA ALA A 278 10.49 -22.72 -8.02
C ALA A 278 9.17 -22.58 -7.24
N GLN A 279 8.62 -21.36 -7.16
CA GLN A 279 7.32 -21.13 -6.50
C GLN A 279 6.18 -21.65 -7.37
N LEU A 280 6.25 -21.44 -8.69
CA LEU A 280 5.26 -21.94 -9.64
C LEU A 280 5.25 -23.48 -9.69
N SER A 281 6.43 -24.11 -9.74
CA SER A 281 6.52 -25.58 -9.70
C SER A 281 5.98 -26.16 -8.39
N LEU A 282 6.21 -25.50 -7.25
CA LEU A 282 5.61 -25.89 -5.99
C LEU A 282 4.08 -25.76 -6.02
N ILE A 283 3.54 -24.67 -6.56
CA ILE A 283 2.09 -24.49 -6.71
C ILE A 283 1.48 -25.58 -7.60
N ASP A 284 2.13 -25.93 -8.70
CA ASP A 284 1.65 -26.98 -9.60
C ASP A 284 1.68 -28.35 -8.90
N LEU A 285 2.77 -28.66 -8.18
CA LEU A 285 2.87 -29.87 -7.35
C LEU A 285 1.76 -29.92 -6.27
N MET A 286 1.46 -28.79 -5.63
CA MET A 286 0.37 -28.70 -4.65
C MET A 286 -0.99 -28.96 -5.29
N LYS A 287 -1.25 -28.41 -6.48
CA LYS A 287 -2.51 -28.62 -7.22
C LYS A 287 -2.69 -30.08 -7.67
N GLU A 288 -1.60 -30.76 -7.99
CA GLU A 288 -1.61 -32.18 -8.34
C GLU A 288 -1.80 -33.08 -7.09
N THR A 289 -1.24 -32.68 -5.94
CA THR A 289 -1.24 -33.51 -4.73
C THR A 289 -2.48 -33.31 -3.86
N ILE A 290 -2.98 -32.08 -3.74
CA ILE A 290 -4.06 -31.71 -2.82
C ILE A 290 -5.38 -31.64 -3.60
N PRO A 291 -6.36 -32.50 -3.31
CA PRO A 291 -7.68 -32.44 -3.95
C PRO A 291 -8.31 -31.05 -3.78
N ARG A 292 -8.96 -30.51 -4.82
CA ARG A 292 -9.62 -29.18 -4.75
C ARG A 292 -10.73 -29.08 -3.70
N THR A 293 -11.31 -30.21 -3.33
CA THR A 293 -12.34 -30.32 -2.28
C THR A 293 -11.75 -30.34 -0.88
N ALA A 294 -10.43 -30.51 -0.74
CA ALA A 294 -9.77 -30.57 0.55
C ALA A 294 -9.81 -29.21 1.26
N ARG A 295 -9.80 -29.28 2.59
CA ARG A 295 -9.67 -28.12 3.45
C ARG A 295 -8.25 -28.00 3.96
N VAL A 296 -7.65 -26.83 3.79
CA VAL A 296 -6.22 -26.64 4.02
C VAL A 296 -5.99 -25.46 4.96
N VAL A 297 -5.24 -25.70 6.04
CA VAL A 297 -4.72 -24.62 6.88
C VAL A 297 -3.47 -24.07 6.20
N ASP A 298 -3.55 -22.83 5.74
CA ASP A 298 -2.41 -22.16 5.14
C ASP A 298 -1.80 -21.13 6.11
N LEU A 299 -0.65 -21.50 6.67
CA LEU A 299 0.06 -20.65 7.63
C LEU A 299 0.78 -19.47 6.95
N GLU A 300 0.93 -19.49 5.62
CA GLU A 300 1.65 -18.47 4.83
C GLU A 300 0.72 -17.60 3.97
N GLY A 301 -0.50 -18.07 3.68
CA GLY A 301 -1.50 -17.43 2.83
C GLY A 301 -1.14 -17.38 1.35
N ARG A 302 -0.49 -18.44 0.86
CA ARG A 302 -0.20 -18.69 -0.56
C ARG A 302 -1.34 -19.42 -1.29
N MET A 303 -2.30 -19.98 -0.57
CA MET A 303 -3.35 -20.87 -1.07
C MET A 303 -4.67 -20.13 -1.24
N VAL A 304 -5.00 -19.79 -2.48
CA VAL A 304 -6.31 -19.22 -2.86
C VAL A 304 -7.26 -20.26 -3.45
N PHE A 305 -6.79 -21.49 -3.69
CA PHE A 305 -7.53 -22.51 -4.45
C PHE A 305 -8.35 -23.48 -3.59
N TRP A 306 -8.08 -23.55 -2.28
CA TRP A 306 -8.71 -24.50 -1.36
C TRP A 306 -9.52 -23.78 -0.31
N ARG A 307 -10.43 -24.52 0.33
CA ARG A 307 -11.22 -23.98 1.43
C ARG A 307 -10.31 -23.71 2.63
N GLU A 308 -10.43 -22.51 3.19
CA GLU A 308 -9.66 -22.07 4.35
C GLU A 308 -9.85 -23.01 5.56
N GLY A 309 -8.72 -23.43 6.12
CA GLY A 309 -8.61 -24.35 7.23
C GLY A 309 -8.57 -23.66 8.58
N TYR A 310 -8.28 -22.35 8.63
CA TYR A 310 -8.19 -21.58 9.87
C TYR A 310 -8.47 -20.09 9.63
N PRO A 311 -9.19 -19.37 10.52
CA PRO A 311 -9.66 -18.00 10.25
C PRO A 311 -8.56 -16.91 10.21
N MET A 312 -7.29 -17.26 10.43
CA MET A 312 -6.17 -16.32 10.44
C MET A 312 -4.97 -16.90 9.68
N CYS A 313 -4.56 -16.24 8.61
CA CYS A 313 -3.39 -16.63 7.81
C CYS A 313 -2.26 -15.59 7.91
N CYS A 314 -1.08 -15.96 7.41
CA CYS A 314 0.09 -15.10 7.15
C CYS A 314 0.81 -14.46 8.35
N LEU A 315 0.17 -14.44 9.52
CA LEU A 315 0.74 -13.93 10.76
C LEU A 315 1.20 -15.10 11.62
N PRO A 316 2.30 -14.96 12.38
CA PRO A 316 2.64 -15.92 13.43
C PRO A 316 1.59 -15.79 14.54
N PHE A 317 0.47 -16.49 14.38
CA PHE A 317 -0.73 -16.20 15.15
C PHE A 317 -0.52 -16.48 16.64
N ASP A 318 0.17 -17.56 17.03
CA ASP A 318 0.47 -17.85 18.43
C ASP A 318 1.34 -16.76 19.09
N ILE A 319 2.27 -16.15 18.35
CA ILE A 319 3.08 -15.02 18.81
C ILE A 319 2.23 -13.73 18.88
N SER A 320 1.24 -13.61 18.00
CA SER A 320 0.41 -12.40 17.88
C SER A 320 -0.78 -12.40 18.85
N MET A 321 -1.26 -13.58 19.27
CA MET A 321 -2.45 -13.74 20.14
C MET A 321 -2.44 -12.85 21.39
N PRO A 322 -1.33 -12.71 22.15
CA PRO A 322 -1.33 -11.90 23.37
C PRO A 322 -1.67 -10.43 23.15
N TYR A 323 -1.55 -9.94 21.93
CA TYR A 323 -1.80 -8.54 21.59
C TYR A 323 -3.21 -8.27 21.06
N ILE A 324 -3.99 -9.33 20.80
CA ILE A 324 -5.30 -9.27 20.16
C ILE A 324 -6.38 -9.43 21.24
N THR A 325 -7.22 -8.41 21.40
CA THR A 325 -8.29 -8.37 22.42
C THR A 325 -9.38 -9.41 22.16
N ARG A 326 -9.61 -9.79 20.89
CA ARG A 326 -10.54 -10.86 20.50
C ARG A 326 -9.80 -11.90 19.65
N PRO A 327 -8.96 -12.74 20.28
CA PRO A 327 -8.15 -13.69 19.56
C PRO A 327 -9.05 -14.73 18.86
N PRO A 328 -8.69 -15.23 17.67
CA PRO A 328 -9.28 -16.44 17.14
C PRO A 328 -9.08 -17.63 18.10
N PRO A 329 -9.87 -18.71 17.97
CA PRO A 329 -9.68 -19.93 18.75
C PRO A 329 -8.29 -20.51 18.52
N SER A 330 -7.74 -21.25 19.49
CA SER A 330 -6.46 -21.95 19.31
C SER A 330 -6.51 -22.88 18.08
N LEU A 331 -5.36 -23.08 17.44
CA LEU A 331 -5.28 -23.97 16.27
C LEU A 331 -5.75 -25.38 16.63
N SER A 332 -5.29 -25.95 17.74
CA SER A 332 -5.69 -27.26 18.26
C SER A 332 -7.21 -27.37 18.44
N GLY A 333 -7.81 -26.40 19.15
CA GLY A 333 -9.24 -26.35 19.42
C GLY A 333 -10.07 -26.20 18.16
N TYR A 334 -9.63 -25.32 17.24
CA TYR A 334 -10.32 -25.11 15.98
C TYR A 334 -10.26 -26.33 15.07
N LEU A 335 -9.09 -26.98 14.94
CA LEU A 335 -8.93 -28.18 14.10
C LEU A 335 -9.65 -29.40 14.66
N THR A 336 -9.91 -29.43 15.97
CA THR A 336 -10.72 -30.48 16.59
C THR A 336 -12.19 -30.35 16.18
N GLN A 337 -12.74 -29.13 16.21
CA GLN A 337 -14.15 -28.88 15.85
C GLN A 337 -14.37 -28.80 14.34
N HIS A 338 -13.36 -28.32 13.63
CA HIS A 338 -13.38 -28.08 12.20
C HIS A 338 -12.13 -28.72 11.61
N PRO A 339 -12.18 -30.03 11.28
CA PRO A 339 -11.03 -30.71 10.74
C PRO A 339 -10.53 -30.11 9.42
N ALA A 340 -9.22 -30.11 9.25
CA ALA A 340 -8.55 -29.84 7.99
C ALA A 340 -7.83 -31.09 7.52
N ASP A 341 -7.78 -31.27 6.20
CA ASP A 341 -7.13 -32.43 5.58
C ASP A 341 -5.62 -32.21 5.49
N TYR A 342 -5.20 -30.95 5.32
CA TYR A 342 -3.80 -30.56 5.18
C TYR A 342 -3.44 -29.31 5.98
N ILE A 343 -2.17 -29.22 6.36
CA ILE A 343 -1.53 -28.00 6.87
C ILE A 343 -0.33 -27.70 6.00
N TYR A 344 -0.21 -26.45 5.55
CA TYR A 344 0.93 -25.96 4.80
C TYR A 344 1.61 -24.84 5.58
N GLU A 345 2.89 -25.06 5.91
CA GLU A 345 3.66 -24.11 6.70
C GLU A 345 4.53 -23.15 5.87
N GLY A 346 4.72 -23.48 4.59
CA GLY A 346 5.41 -22.61 3.66
C GLY A 346 6.93 -22.54 3.84
N ASP A 347 7.53 -21.48 3.29
CA ASP A 347 8.98 -21.23 3.40
C ASP A 347 9.39 -20.62 4.74
N THR A 348 8.42 -20.25 5.57
CA THR A 348 8.62 -19.50 6.82
C THR A 348 8.70 -20.38 8.07
N GLU A 349 8.69 -21.71 7.92
CA GLU A 349 8.77 -22.70 9.01
C GLU A 349 7.79 -22.37 10.16
N ARG A 350 6.56 -21.96 9.82
CA ARG A 350 5.59 -21.41 10.79
C ARG A 350 5.22 -22.42 11.87
N LEU A 351 5.35 -23.72 11.59
CA LEU A 351 5.06 -24.76 12.57
C LEU A 351 6.03 -24.70 13.76
N ALA A 352 7.29 -24.29 13.54
CA ALA A 352 8.27 -24.09 14.61
C ALA A 352 7.95 -22.88 15.49
N GLN A 353 7.14 -21.94 15.00
CA GLN A 353 6.72 -20.72 15.71
C GLN A 353 5.40 -20.91 16.48
N LEU A 354 4.79 -22.09 16.40
CA LEU A 354 3.62 -22.44 17.20
C LEU A 354 4.02 -22.65 18.67
N SER A 355 3.05 -22.40 19.55
CA SER A 355 3.11 -22.83 20.94
C SER A 355 3.31 -24.35 21.03
N ALA A 356 3.88 -24.81 22.15
CA ALA A 356 4.15 -26.22 22.38
C ALA A 356 2.89 -27.09 22.20
N GLU A 357 1.75 -26.64 22.73
CA GLU A 357 0.46 -27.32 22.61
C GLU A 357 0.02 -27.50 21.15
N ASN A 358 -0.01 -26.40 20.38
CA ASN A 358 -0.42 -26.46 18.97
C ASN A 358 0.55 -27.30 18.14
N ARG A 359 1.85 -27.20 18.41
CA ARG A 359 2.87 -27.99 17.72
C ARG A 359 2.70 -29.48 18.00
N GLU A 360 2.52 -29.87 19.26
CA GLU A 360 2.29 -31.27 19.65
C GLU A 360 1.02 -31.83 19.02
N TYR A 361 -0.07 -31.04 18.99
CA TYR A 361 -1.30 -31.42 18.31
C TYR A 361 -1.06 -31.72 16.82
N VAL A 362 -0.33 -30.83 16.11
CA VAL A 362 -0.03 -31.03 14.70
C VAL A 362 0.82 -32.29 14.49
N LEU A 363 1.89 -32.48 15.27
CA LEU A 363 2.76 -33.65 15.16
C LEU A 363 2.03 -34.97 15.50
N ALA A 364 1.08 -34.92 16.42
CA ALA A 364 0.26 -36.08 16.78
C ALA A 364 -0.71 -36.46 15.65
N ASN A 365 -1.36 -35.48 15.01
CA ASN A 365 -2.48 -35.70 14.09
C ASN A 365 -2.15 -35.60 12.60
N PHE A 366 -0.98 -35.08 12.24
CA PHE A 366 -0.56 -34.88 10.86
C PHE A 366 0.82 -35.49 10.60
N ALA A 367 1.04 -35.97 9.37
CA ALA A 367 2.30 -36.52 8.89
C ALA A 367 2.79 -35.71 7.69
N GLN A 368 4.11 -35.53 7.58
CA GLN A 368 4.70 -34.84 6.43
C GLN A 368 4.42 -35.58 5.14
N VAL A 369 4.08 -34.84 4.09
CA VAL A 369 3.91 -35.38 2.74
C VAL A 369 5.27 -35.45 2.07
N PRO A 370 5.73 -36.64 1.61
CA PRO A 370 6.97 -36.76 0.87
C PRO A 370 6.99 -35.88 -0.38
N GLY A 371 8.17 -35.36 -0.74
CA GLY A 371 8.33 -34.49 -1.92
C GLY A 371 8.11 -32.99 -1.67
N PHE A 372 7.64 -32.60 -0.49
CA PHE A 372 7.39 -31.19 -0.14
C PHE A 372 8.47 -30.56 0.76
N GLY A 373 9.59 -31.25 1.00
CA GLY A 373 10.68 -30.75 1.84
C GLY A 373 10.23 -30.34 3.25
N GLY A 374 9.27 -31.06 3.82
CA GLY A 374 8.70 -30.80 5.14
C GLY A 374 7.58 -29.74 5.19
N LYS A 375 7.27 -29.05 4.08
CA LYS A 375 6.36 -27.88 4.09
C LYS A 375 4.87 -28.22 4.08
N LEU A 376 4.52 -29.45 3.71
CA LEU A 376 3.14 -29.92 3.61
C LEU A 376 2.92 -31.10 4.55
N TRP A 377 1.82 -31.03 5.28
CA TRP A 377 1.40 -32.02 6.27
C TRP A 377 0.00 -32.50 5.93
N LYS A 378 -0.23 -33.80 5.94
CA LYS A 378 -1.52 -34.45 5.70
C LYS A 378 -2.02 -35.08 7.00
N ARG A 379 -3.31 -34.98 7.26
CA ARG A 379 -3.94 -35.61 8.43
C ARG A 379 -3.74 -37.13 8.39
N LYS A 380 -3.40 -37.72 9.54
CA LYS A 380 -3.18 -39.17 9.72
C LYS A 380 -4.48 -39.96 9.67
#